data_AF-A0A539CVV7-F1
#
_entry.id   AF-A0A539CVV7-F1
#
_cell.length_a   1.000
_cell.length_b   1.000
_cell.length_c   1.000
_cell.angle_alpha   90.00
_cell.angle_beta   90.00
_cell.angle_gamma   90.00
#
_symmetry.space_group_name_H-M   'P 1'
#
loop_
_entity.id
_entity.type
_entity.pdbx_description
1 polymer ?
#
loop_
_entity_poly.entity_id
_entity_poly.type
_entity_poly.pdbx_seq_one_letter_code
_entity_poly.pdbx_strand_id
1 'polypeptide(L)' 'MTRQLFLANGLPLRAITIPQFCAMYSLSRQTTYNMINNGQLKSVLQGGRRRAIQVSR' A
#
# COMPACT_ATOMS: atom_id res chain seq x y z
N MET A 1 -2.01 -9.18 31.07
CA MET A 1 -3.32 -8.89 30.47
C MET A 1 -3.08 -8.11 29.18
N THR A 2 -2.83 -8.86 28.11
CA THR A 2 -2.63 -8.39 26.75
C THR A 2 -4.01 -8.12 26.14
N ARG A 3 -4.26 -6.87 25.73
CA ARG A 3 -5.41 -6.54 24.88
C ARG A 3 -4.88 -5.86 23.63
N GLN A 4 -4.56 -6.69 22.64
CA GLN A 4 -4.35 -6.28 21.25
C GLN A 4 -5.58 -5.48 20.80
N LEU A 5 -5.36 -4.29 20.28
CA LEU A 5 -6.39 -3.46 19.67
C LEU A 5 -6.79 -4.08 18.32
N PHE A 6 -7.88 -4.83 18.32
CA PHE A 6 -8.66 -5.08 17.11
C PHE A 6 -9.80 -4.06 17.10
N LEU A 7 -9.77 -3.09 16.18
CA LEU A 7 -10.98 -2.36 15.81
C LEU A 7 -11.23 -2.50 14.32
N ALA A 8 -12.40 -3.07 14.04
CA ALA A 8 -12.93 -3.41 12.75
C ALA A 8 -13.43 -2.17 12.00
N ASN A 9 -13.02 -2.06 10.74
CA ASN A 9 -13.76 -1.38 9.68
C ASN A 9 -13.64 -2.22 8.40
N GLY A 10 -14.29 -3.38 8.41
CA GLY A 10 -15.25 -3.83 7.38
C GLY A 10 -14.87 -3.99 5.90
N LEU A 11 -13.79 -3.43 5.37
CA LEU A 11 -13.25 -3.71 4.02
C LEU A 11 -11.78 -3.31 4.04
N PRO A 12 -10.82 -4.21 3.79
CA PRO A 12 -9.47 -3.75 3.55
C PRO A 12 -9.53 -2.86 2.30
N LEU A 13 -9.26 -1.56 2.46
CA LEU A 13 -8.48 -0.86 1.44
C LEU A 13 -7.29 -1.78 1.21
N ARG A 14 -7.31 -2.56 0.12
CA ARG A 14 -6.29 -3.56 -0.15
C ARG A 14 -5.02 -2.77 -0.41
N ALA A 15 -4.25 -2.54 0.65
CA ALA A 15 -2.93 -1.98 0.54
C ALA A 15 -2.08 -3.07 -0.10
N ILE A 16 -1.82 -2.94 -1.40
CA ILE A 16 -1.02 -3.90 -2.14
C ILE A 16 0.43 -3.51 -2.05
N THR A 17 1.31 -4.50 -1.95
CA THR A 17 2.75 -4.23 -1.92
C THR A 17 3.19 -3.64 -3.25
N ILE A 18 4.27 -2.84 -3.25
CA ILE A 18 4.84 -2.27 -4.48
C ILE A 18 5.06 -3.35 -5.57
N PRO A 19 5.62 -4.56 -5.27
CA PRO A 19 5.75 -5.62 -6.26
C PRO A 19 4.42 -6.10 -6.86
N GLN A 20 3.35 -6.20 -6.05
CA GLN A 20 2.02 -6.60 -6.53
C GLN A 20 1.42 -5.53 -7.45
N PHE A 21 1.56 -4.25 -7.09
CA PHE A 21 1.15 -3.14 -7.95
C PHE A 21 1.90 -3.15 -9.28
N CYS A 22 3.23 -3.34 -9.24
CA CYS A 22 4.05 -3.46 -10.45
C CYS A 22 3.56 -4.59 -11.37
N ALA A 23 3.24 -5.75 -10.80
CA ALA A 23 2.73 -6.89 -11.55
C ALA A 23 1.33 -6.63 -12.15
N MET A 24 0.43 -6.01 -11.39
CA MET A 24 -0.94 -5.70 -11.85
C MET A 24 -0.96 -4.71 -13.01
N TYR A 25 -0.12 -3.67 -12.96
CA TYR A 25 -0.11 -2.59 -13.95
C TYR A 25 1.03 -2.71 -14.97
N SER A 26 1.82 -3.81 -14.93
CA SER A 26 3.00 -4.03 -15.77
C SER A 26 3.98 -2.83 -15.76
N LEU A 27 4.19 -2.25 -14.57
CA LEU A 27 5.07 -1.10 -14.36
C LEU A 27 6.39 -1.52 -13.72
N SER A 28 7.45 -0.78 -14.03
CA SER A 28 8.71 -0.94 -13.32
C SER A 28 8.60 -0.40 -11.88
N ARG A 29 9.43 -0.93 -10.97
CA ARG A 29 9.53 -0.41 -9.60
C ARG A 29 9.90 1.07 -9.60
N GLN A 30 10.82 1.47 -10.48
CA GLN A 30 11.28 2.85 -10.57
C GLN A 30 10.15 3.80 -10.99
N THR A 31 9.36 3.41 -12.00
CA THR A 31 8.16 4.17 -12.41
C THR A 31 7.18 4.30 -11.25
N THR A 32 6.94 3.20 -10.52
CA THR A 32 6.03 3.20 -9.36
C THR A 32 6.53 4.13 -8.25
N TYR A 33 7.83 4.14 -7.95
CA TYR A 33 8.42 5.08 -6.98
C TYR A 33 8.34 6.53 -7.46
N ASN A 34 8.57 6.78 -8.75
CA ASN A 34 8.41 8.12 -9.32
C ASN A 34 6.98 8.62 -9.19
N MET A 35 5.99 7.77 -9.44
CA MET A 35 4.58 8.11 -9.25
C MET A 35 4.24 8.39 -7.78
N ILE A 36 4.84 7.67 -6.83
CA ILE A 36 4.69 7.96 -5.39
C ILE A 36 5.33 9.31 -5.05
N ASN A 37 6.55 9.57 -5.53
CA ASN A 37 7.30 10.81 -5.25
C ASN A 37 6.63 12.04 -5.89
N ASN A 38 6.05 11.88 -7.07
CA ASN A 38 5.27 12.92 -7.76
C ASN A 38 3.84 13.08 -7.19
N GLY A 39 3.49 12.35 -6.12
CA GLY A 39 2.18 12.43 -5.47
C GLY A 39 1.02 11.79 -6.24
N GLN A 40 1.29 11.10 -7.35
CA GLN A 40 0.29 10.42 -8.17
C GLN A 40 -0.21 9.12 -7.51
N LEU A 41 0.60 8.48 -6.66
CA LEU A 41 0.22 7.29 -5.90
C LEU A 41 0.33 7.53 -4.39
N LYS A 42 -0.75 7.23 -3.67
CA LYS A 42 -0.75 7.24 -2.20
C LYS A 42 -0.14 5.93 -1.69
N SER A 43 0.95 6.05 -0.94
CA SER A 43 1.56 4.93 -0.23
C SER A 43 1.36 5.05 1.28
N VAL A 44 1.14 3.92 1.93
CA VAL A 44 0.96 3.79 3.38
C VAL A 44 2.03 2.85 3.95
N LEU A 45 2.44 3.10 5.19
CA LEU A 45 3.35 2.19 5.89
C LEU A 45 2.56 1.01 6.47
N GLN A 46 2.76 -0.18 5.90
CA GLN A 46 2.26 -1.43 6.43
C GLN A 46 3.24 -1.96 7.50
N GLY A 47 2.75 -2.11 8.73
CA GLY A 47 3.54 -2.61 9.87
C GLY A 47 4.78 -1.75 10.21
N GLY A 48 4.75 -0.46 9.88
CA GLY A 48 5.82 0.51 10.20
C GLY A 48 7.10 0.39 9.38
N ARG A 49 7.22 -0.58 8.46
CA ARG A 49 8.46 -0.84 7.71
C ARG A 49 8.30 -0.96 6.20
N ARG A 50 7.12 -1.35 5.70
CA ARG A 50 6.91 -1.63 4.27
C ARG A 50 5.95 -0.63 3.66
N ARG A 51 6.34 0.02 2.56
CA ARG A 51 5.43 0.87 1.77
C ARG A 51 4.49 -0.02 0.97
N ALA A 52 3.19 0.13 1.20
CA ALA A 52 2.13 -0.47 0.40
C ALA A 52 1.36 0.65 -0.30
N ILE A 53 0.83 0.38 -1.48
CA ILE A 53 0.05 1.34 -2.26
C ILE A 53 -1.40 1.18 -1.87
N GLN A 54 -2.00 2.26 -1.40
CA GLN A 54 -3.42 2.31 -1.10
C GLN A 54 -4.16 2.53 -2.42
N VAL A 55 -4.72 1.45 -2.96
CA VAL A 55 -5.66 1.51 -4.07
C VAL A 55 -7.07 1.65 -3.50
N SER A 56 -7.74 2.74 -3.86
CA SER A 56 -9.20 2.82 -3.75
C SER A 56 -9.80 1.87 -4.78
N ARG A 57 -10.94 1.25 -4.46
CA ARG A 57 -11.69 0.48 -5.47
C ARG A 57 -12.08 1.39 -6.64
#